data_AF-A0A0D0PHZ0-F1
#
_entry.id   AF-A0A0D0PHZ0-F1
#
_cell.length_a   1.000
_cell.length_b   1.000
_cell.length_c   1.000
_cell.angle_alpha   90.00
_cell.angle_beta   90.00
_cell.angle_gamma   90.00
#
_symmetry.space_group_name_H-M   'P 1'
#
loop_
_entity.id
_entity.type
_entity.pdbx_description
1 polymer ?
#
loop_
_entity_poly.entity_id
_entity_poly.type
_entity_poly.pdbx_seq_one_letter_code
_entity_poly.pdbx_strand_id
1 'polypeptide(L)'
;MDTSNKEQPNTPHDSSFTSLQDCPAAQRALDYYLKPGVSNAPAEHRFFDVNHNIGAEEALVHACDLLRCAAATAHESANRLDGSSRDLAFSVVHMIDLVKVMLDRSLDGYPTRQA
;
A
#
# COMPACT_ATOMS: atom_id res chain seq x y z
N MET A 1 -2.84 67.31 21.22
CA MET A 1 -2.75 66.64 22.52
C MET A 1 -2.82 65.15 22.25
N ASP A 2 -1.66 64.51 22.20
CA ASP A 2 -1.09 63.73 23.32
C ASP A 2 -1.82 62.38 23.40
N THR A 3 -1.20 61.20 23.37
CA THR A 3 0.14 60.76 23.76
C THR A 3 0.31 59.32 23.26
N SER A 4 1.47 59.00 22.68
CA SER A 4 2.51 58.13 23.27
C SER A 4 2.26 56.63 23.15
N ASN A 5 3.15 56.01 22.36
CA ASN A 5 3.53 54.62 22.42
C ASN A 5 3.73 54.12 23.85
N LYS A 6 3.40 52.84 24.09
CA LYS A 6 4.01 52.04 25.14
C LYS A 6 4.16 50.59 24.66
N GLU A 7 5.42 50.26 24.37
CA GLU A 7 6.11 48.97 24.52
C GLU A 7 5.42 48.04 25.54
N GLN A 8 5.36 46.70 25.47
CA GLN A 8 6.05 45.59 24.79
C GLN A 8 5.28 44.30 25.29
N PRO A 9 5.52 43.04 24.83
CA PRO A 9 6.84 42.45 24.66
C PRO A 9 7.01 41.77 23.31
N ASN A 10 7.98 42.29 22.55
CA ASN A 10 8.82 41.46 21.72
C ASN A 10 9.37 40.35 22.63
N THR A 11 8.78 39.16 22.55
CA THR A 11 9.46 37.96 23.00
C THR A 11 10.75 37.89 22.19
N PRO A 12 11.92 37.80 22.84
CA PRO A 12 13.13 37.43 22.13
C PRO A 12 12.80 36.11 21.44
N HIS A 13 12.74 36.12 20.12
CA HIS A 13 13.00 34.93 19.32
C HIS A 13 14.50 34.62 19.50
N ASP A 14 14.91 34.35 20.73
CA ASP A 14 16.17 33.70 21.02
C ASP A 14 15.96 32.27 20.55
N SER A 15 16.27 32.06 19.27
CA SER A 15 17.33 31.16 18.85
C SER A 15 17.47 29.86 19.66
N SER A 16 16.37 29.22 20.07
CA SER A 16 16.37 27.91 20.71
C SER A 16 16.48 26.81 19.65
N PHE A 17 17.33 27.04 18.65
CA PHE A 17 17.78 25.99 17.74
C PHE A 17 18.96 25.22 18.37
N THR A 18 19.68 25.80 19.34
CA THR A 18 20.76 25.13 20.07
C THR A 18 20.23 24.17 21.14
N SER A 19 19.17 24.53 21.87
CA SER A 19 18.62 23.69 22.95
C SER A 19 18.08 22.34 22.46
N LEU A 20 17.65 22.24 21.19
CA LEU A 20 17.15 21.00 20.62
C LEU A 20 18.30 20.06 20.21
N GLN A 21 19.46 20.61 19.85
CA GLN A 21 20.65 19.83 19.47
C GLN A 21 21.27 19.11 20.68
N ASP A 22 21.19 19.70 21.88
CA ASP A 22 21.68 19.08 23.11
C ASP A 22 20.68 18.10 23.75
N CYS A 23 19.53 17.87 23.12
CA CYS A 23 18.53 16.94 23.66
C CYS A 23 18.88 15.50 23.26
N PRO A 24 19.21 14.60 24.21
CA PRO A 24 19.54 13.21 23.90
C PRO A 24 18.34 12.42 23.36
N ALA A 25 17.12 12.91 23.55
CA ALA A 25 15.94 12.37 22.87
C ALA A 25 15.88 12.78 21.40
N ALA A 26 16.20 14.05 21.09
CA ALA A 26 16.26 14.55 19.72
C ALA A 26 17.37 13.87 18.92
N GLN A 27 18.55 13.66 19.52
CA GLN A 27 19.64 12.96 18.86
C GLN A 27 19.35 11.47 18.64
N ARG A 28 18.69 10.80 19.59
CA ARG A 28 18.19 9.42 19.38
C ARG A 28 17.15 9.34 18.26
N ALA A 29 16.24 10.32 18.18
CA ALA A 29 15.27 10.40 17.10
C ALA A 29 15.98 10.65 15.75
N LEU A 30 16.95 11.55 15.71
CA LEU A 30 17.72 11.87 14.53
C LEU A 30 18.53 10.64 14.04
N ASP A 31 19.23 9.96 14.95
CA ASP A 31 20.00 8.74 14.64
C ASP A 31 19.11 7.59 14.17
N TYR A 32 17.88 7.50 14.69
CA TYR A 32 16.92 6.49 14.25
C TYR A 32 16.37 6.79 12.85
N TYR A 33 15.97 8.03 12.60
CA TYR A 33 15.35 8.42 11.33
C TYR A 33 16.35 8.68 10.19
N LEU A 34 17.60 9.06 10.51
CA LEU A 34 18.63 9.34 9.50
C LEU A 34 19.59 8.18 9.24
N LYS A 35 19.44 7.02 9.89
CA LYS A 35 20.21 5.82 9.54
C LYS A 35 19.74 5.27 8.18
N PRO A 36 20.61 5.21 7.15
CA PRO A 36 20.29 4.49 5.92
C PRO A 36 20.30 3.00 6.23
N GLY A 37 19.13 2.44 6.59
CA GLY A 37 19.02 1.02 6.91
C GLY A 37 17.81 0.61 7.73
N VAL A 38 17.04 1.54 8.32
CA VAL A 38 15.85 1.18 9.11
C VAL A 38 14.63 0.73 8.28
N SER A 39 14.68 0.83 6.94
CA SER A 39 13.56 0.40 6.08
C SER A 39 13.73 -0.96 5.41
N ASN A 40 14.90 -1.59 5.45
CA ASN A 40 15.06 -2.93 4.90
C ASN A 40 14.89 -3.96 6.03
N ALA A 41 13.63 -4.30 6.32
CA ALA A 41 13.35 -5.65 6.80
C ALA A 41 14.10 -6.62 5.85
N PRO A 42 14.81 -7.64 6.38
CA PRO A 42 15.52 -8.57 5.52
C PRO A 42 14.49 -9.14 4.56
N ALA A 43 14.72 -8.95 3.25
CA ALA A 43 13.88 -9.55 2.24
C ALA A 43 13.87 -11.05 2.52
N GLU A 44 12.77 -11.54 3.11
CA GLU A 44 12.58 -12.97 3.30
C GLU A 44 12.80 -13.61 1.94
N HIS A 45 13.58 -14.69 1.89
CA HIS A 45 13.85 -15.41 0.65
C HIS A 45 12.54 -16.01 0.14
N ARG A 46 11.79 -15.20 -0.59
CA ARG A 46 10.51 -15.56 -1.18
C ARG A 46 10.82 -16.21 -2.51
N PHE A 47 10.29 -17.42 -2.72
CA PHE A 47 10.42 -18.12 -4.00
C PHE A 47 9.78 -17.32 -5.16
N PHE A 48 8.81 -16.46 -4.84
CA PHE A 48 8.19 -15.51 -5.76
C PHE A 48 8.17 -14.13 -5.11
N ASP A 49 8.70 -13.13 -5.80
CA ASP A 49 8.64 -11.74 -5.37
C ASP A 49 7.79 -10.92 -6.35
N VAL A 50 7.16 -9.87 -5.85
CA VAL A 50 6.39 -8.95 -6.69
C VAL A 50 7.37 -8.01 -7.36
N ASN A 51 7.42 -8.03 -8.70
CA ASN A 51 8.27 -7.10 -9.43
C ASN A 51 7.74 -5.67 -9.24
N HIS A 52 8.37 -4.88 -8.37
CA HIS A 52 7.94 -3.50 -8.13
C HIS A 52 8.15 -2.55 -9.33
N ASN A 53 8.77 -3.02 -10.42
CA ASN A 53 8.94 -2.24 -11.64
C ASN A 53 7.72 -2.30 -12.58
N ILE A 54 6.73 -3.18 -12.33
CA ILE A 54 5.49 -3.20 -13.10
C ILE A 54 4.49 -2.19 -12.54
N GLY A 55 3.79 -1.48 -13.42
CA GLY A 55 2.73 -0.55 -13.03
C GLY A 55 1.54 -1.29 -12.41
N ALA A 56 0.73 -0.56 -11.63
CA ALA A 56 -0.47 -1.12 -11.02
C ALA A 56 -1.47 -1.66 -12.07
N GLU A 57 -1.63 -0.97 -13.20
CA GLU A 57 -2.47 -1.41 -14.32
C GLU A 57 -1.95 -2.73 -14.92
N GLU A 58 -0.65 -2.83 -15.20
CA GLU A 58 -0.02 -4.04 -15.74
C GLU A 58 -0.15 -5.21 -14.77
N ALA A 59 0.04 -4.96 -13.46
CA ALA A 59 -0.15 -5.96 -12.42
C ALA A 59 -1.59 -6.47 -12.36
N LEU A 60 -2.58 -5.57 -12.54
CA LEU A 60 -4.00 -5.93 -12.59
C LEU A 60 -4.34 -6.75 -13.83
N VAL A 61 -3.80 -6.40 -15.00
CA VAL A 61 -3.96 -7.18 -16.24
C VAL A 61 -3.43 -8.60 -16.02
N HIS A 62 -2.21 -8.75 -15.48
CA HIS A 62 -1.65 -10.05 -15.15
C HIS A 62 -2.49 -10.82 -14.13
N ALA A 63 -3.03 -10.16 -13.11
CA ALA A 63 -3.92 -10.80 -12.15
C ALA A 63 -5.21 -11.31 -12.82
N CYS A 64 -5.81 -10.52 -13.71
CA CYS A 64 -6.99 -10.92 -14.49
C CYS A 64 -6.71 -12.13 -15.39
N ASP A 65 -5.55 -12.17 -16.05
CA ASP A 65 -5.13 -13.32 -16.86
C ASP A 65 -4.94 -14.58 -16.01
N LEU A 66 -4.31 -14.45 -14.84
CA LEU A 66 -4.18 -15.56 -13.88
C LEU A 66 -5.54 -16.06 -13.40
N LEU A 67 -6.49 -15.17 -13.11
CA LEU A 67 -7.85 -15.54 -12.73
C LEU A 67 -8.60 -16.24 -13.87
N ARG A 68 -8.41 -15.82 -15.14
CA ARG A 68 -8.96 -16.53 -16.31
C ARG A 68 -8.38 -17.94 -16.42
N CYS A 69 -7.06 -18.09 -16.29
CA CYS A 69 -6.40 -19.39 -16.31
C CYS A 69 -6.90 -20.30 -15.18
N ALA A 70 -7.00 -19.77 -13.95
CA ALA A 70 -7.50 -20.52 -12.81
C ALA A 70 -8.94 -20.98 -13.00
N ALA A 71 -9.81 -20.11 -13.54
CA ALA A 71 -11.19 -20.48 -13.85
C ALA A 71 -11.27 -21.60 -14.89
N ALA A 72 -10.48 -21.52 -15.96
CA ALA A 72 -10.41 -22.57 -16.98
C ALA A 72 -9.93 -23.90 -16.38
N THR A 73 -8.89 -23.88 -15.53
CA THR A 73 -8.40 -25.08 -14.84
C THR A 73 -9.45 -25.67 -13.89
N ALA A 74 -10.17 -24.83 -13.14
CA ALA A 74 -11.22 -25.28 -12.23
C ALA A 74 -12.41 -25.89 -12.98
N HIS A 75 -12.82 -25.28 -14.10
CA HIS A 75 -13.85 -25.84 -14.98
C HIS A 75 -13.45 -27.18 -15.58
N GLU A 76 -12.23 -27.29 -16.12
CA GLU A 76 -11.75 -28.55 -16.67
C GLU A 76 -11.65 -29.63 -15.59
N SER A 77 -11.22 -29.25 -14.38
CA SER A 77 -11.22 -30.15 -13.22
C SER A 77 -12.63 -30.61 -12.86
N ALA A 78 -13.60 -29.69 -12.80
CA ALA A 78 -14.99 -30.00 -12.51
C ALA A 78 -15.60 -30.95 -13.55
N ASN A 79 -15.28 -30.77 -14.84
CA ASN A 79 -15.74 -31.64 -15.91
C ASN A 79 -15.21 -33.08 -15.80
N ARG A 80 -14.09 -33.29 -15.11
CA ARG A 80 -13.45 -34.60 -14.91
C ARG A 80 -13.81 -35.25 -13.57
N LEU A 81 -14.62 -34.59 -12.75
CA LEU A 81 -15.02 -35.04 -11.42
C LEU A 81 -16.54 -35.26 -11.36
N ASP A 82 -16.99 -36.02 -10.35
CA ASP A 82 -18.40 -36.26 -10.07
C ASP A 82 -18.72 -36.07 -8.58
N GLY A 83 -20.02 -35.93 -8.29
CA GLY A 83 -20.54 -35.75 -6.93
C GLY A 83 -19.93 -34.55 -6.21
N SER A 84 -19.65 -34.71 -4.91
CA SER A 84 -19.17 -33.62 -4.06
C SER A 84 -17.84 -33.00 -4.49
N SER A 85 -16.96 -33.78 -5.14
CA SER A 85 -15.67 -33.28 -5.63
C SER A 85 -15.85 -32.30 -6.79
N ARG A 86 -16.85 -32.55 -7.66
CA ARG A 86 -17.23 -31.61 -8.71
C ARG A 86 -17.82 -30.34 -8.13
N ASP A 87 -18.68 -30.46 -7.11
CA ASP A 87 -19.29 -29.31 -6.44
C ASP A 87 -18.24 -28.42 -5.77
N LEU A 88 -17.19 -29.02 -5.19
CA LEU A 88 -16.04 -28.29 -4.65
C LEU A 88 -15.27 -27.54 -5.75
N ALA A 89 -15.02 -28.18 -6.90
CA ALA A 89 -14.35 -27.52 -8.02
C ALA A 89 -15.18 -26.33 -8.56
N PHE A 90 -16.50 -26.47 -8.67
CA PHE A 90 -17.38 -25.36 -9.03
C PHE A 90 -17.43 -24.26 -7.97
N SER A 91 -17.27 -24.60 -6.69
CA SER A 91 -17.16 -23.61 -5.62
C SER A 91 -15.92 -22.71 -5.83
N VAL A 92 -14.81 -23.26 -6.34
CA VAL A 92 -13.63 -22.48 -6.71
C VAL A 92 -13.93 -21.51 -7.87
N VAL A 93 -14.65 -21.97 -8.90
CA VAL A 93 -15.09 -21.08 -10.00
C VAL A 93 -15.91 -19.91 -9.44
N HIS A 94 -16.87 -20.19 -8.56
CA HIS A 94 -17.70 -19.15 -7.94
C HIS A 94 -16.87 -18.14 -7.14
N MET A 95 -15.89 -18.61 -6.35
CA MET A 95 -14.96 -17.71 -5.65
C MET A 95 -14.17 -16.83 -6.61
N ILE A 96 -13.69 -17.37 -7.72
CA ILE A 96 -12.95 -16.61 -8.74
C ILE A 96 -13.84 -15.51 -9.34
N ASP A 97 -15.10 -15.81 -9.64
CA ASP A 97 -16.02 -14.82 -10.19
C ASP A 97 -16.37 -13.72 -9.17
N LEU A 98 -16.50 -14.06 -7.89
CA LEU A 98 -16.66 -13.07 -6.83
C LEU A 98 -15.44 -12.15 -6.71
N VAL A 99 -14.22 -12.70 -6.82
CA VAL A 99 -12.98 -11.91 -6.80
C VAL A 99 -12.96 -10.91 -7.95
N LYS A 100 -13.39 -11.30 -9.16
CA LYS A 100 -13.48 -10.35 -10.30
C LYS A 100 -14.44 -9.21 -10.01
N VAL A 101 -15.63 -9.50 -9.46
CA VAL A 101 -16.58 -8.45 -9.08
C VAL A 101 -15.98 -7.51 -8.04
N MET A 102 -15.30 -8.03 -7.03
CA MET A 102 -14.64 -7.20 -6.01
C MET A 102 -13.51 -6.34 -6.61
N LEU A 103 -12.78 -6.89 -7.59
CA LEU A 103 -11.73 -6.18 -8.30
C LEU A 103 -12.30 -5.02 -9.12
N ASP A 104 -13.34 -5.26 -9.92
CA ASP A 104 -14.01 -4.23 -10.70
C ASP A 104 -14.52 -3.09 -9.81
N ARG A 105 -15.13 -3.43 -8.66
CA ARG A 105 -15.58 -2.44 -7.66
C ARG A 105 -14.43 -1.64 -7.05
N SER A 106 -13.24 -2.25 -6.91
CA SER A 106 -12.06 -1.54 -6.43
C SER A 106 -11.54 -0.53 -7.46
N LEU A 107 -11.86 -0.72 -8.74
CA LEU A 107 -11.45 0.18 -9.82
C LEU A 107 -12.45 1.32 -10.05
N ASP A 108 -13.73 1.11 -9.74
CA ASP A 108 -14.78 2.15 -9.81
C ASP A 108 -14.49 3.39 -8.94
N GLY A 109 -13.59 3.29 -7.95
CA GLY A 109 -13.21 4.39 -7.07
C GLY A 109 -12.20 5.39 -7.65
N TYR A 110 -11.63 5.12 -8.83
CA TYR A 110 -10.68 6.05 -9.46
C TYR A 110 -11.44 7.07 -10.31
N PRO A 111 -11.30 8.40 -10.04
CA PRO A 111 -11.88 9.39 -10.92
C PRO A 111 -11.26 9.23 -12.30
N THR A 112 -12.06 8.77 -13.27
CA THR A 112 -11.68 8.80 -14.68
C THR A 112 -11.28 10.23 -15.00
N ARG A 113 -9.99 10.46 -15.24
CA ARG A 113 -9.46 11.76 -15.65
C ARG A 113 -10.12 12.12 -16.97
N GLN A 114 -11.21 12.90 -16.90
CA GLN A 114 -11.86 13.45 -18.08
C GLN A 114 -10.85 14.38 -18.76
N ALA A 115 -10.54 14.07 -20.01
CA ALA A 115 -9.76 14.88 -20.93
C ALA A 115 -10.68 15.80 -21.72
#